data_AF-A0A356PDK2-F1
#
_entry.id   AF-A0A356PDK2-F1
#
_cell.length_a   1.000
_cell.length_b   1.000
_cell.length_c   1.000
_cell.angle_alpha   90.00
_cell.angle_beta   90.00
_cell.angle_gamma   90.00
#
_symmetry.space_group_name_H-M   'P 1'
#
loop_
_entity.id
_entity.type
_entity.pdbx_description
1 polymer ?
#
loop_
_entity_poly.entity_id
_entity_poly.type
_entity_poly.pdbx_seq_one_letter_code
_entity_poly.pdbx_strand_id
1 'polypeptide(L)' 'MKFVAITSCPTGIAHTYMAAEALQVAAKEMGHDIKVETQGSVGVEDALTQEDLAQAKAVIIAADTSVDKSRFAGMIVIEV' A
#
# COMPACT_ATOMS: atom_id res chain seq x y z
N MET A 1 5.68 -0.20 -14.39
CA MET A 1 4.56 -1.13 -14.04
C MET A 1 3.75 -0.47 -12.94
N LYS A 2 2.46 -0.78 -12.78
CA LYS A 2 1.64 -0.23 -11.70
C LYS A 2 1.56 -1.21 -10.53
N PHE A 3 1.84 -0.72 -9.33
CA PHE A 3 1.72 -1.43 -8.07
C PHE A 3 0.72 -0.73 -7.16
N VAL A 4 0.20 -1.47 -6.19
CA VAL A 4 -0.56 -0.88 -5.09
C VAL A 4 0.05 -1.32 -3.78
N ALA A 5 -0.06 -0.48 -2.75
CA ALA A 5 0.40 -0.81 -1.43
C ALA A 5 -0.58 -0.36 -0.34
N ILE A 6 -0.52 -1.05 0.80
CA ILE A 6 -1.10 -0.59 2.06
C ILE A 6 0.04 -0.42 3.05
N THR A 7 0.05 0.72 3.76
CA THR A 7 0.92 0.91 4.93
C THR A 7 0.11 1.09 6.19
N SER A 8 0.53 0.48 7.29
CA SER A 8 -0.14 0.65 8.59
C SER A 8 0.80 0.45 9.77
N CYS A 9 0.73 1.36 10.74
CA CYS A 9 1.42 1.26 12.01
C CYS A 9 0.42 1.49 13.15
N PRO A 10 0.35 0.63 14.18
CA PRO A 10 -0.58 0.80 15.29
C PRO A 10 -0.21 2.01 16.17
N THR A 11 1.07 2.37 16.21
CA THR A 11 1.62 3.43 17.05
C THR A 11 1.75 4.74 16.26
N GLY A 12 0.60 5.30 15.89
CA GLY A 12 0.50 6.63 15.28
C GLY A 12 0.67 6.63 13.75
N ILE A 13 1.13 7.76 13.21
CA ILE A 13 1.14 8.02 11.75
C ILE A 13 2.54 8.04 11.11
N ALA A 14 3.60 8.14 11.91
CA ALA A 14 4.94 8.40 11.41
C ALA A 14 5.44 7.28 10.48
N HIS A 15 5.47 6.04 10.96
CA HIS A 15 5.91 4.91 10.14
C HIS A 15 4.96 4.63 8.97
N THR A 16 3.65 4.87 9.13
CA THR A 16 2.66 4.74 8.04
C THR A 16 3.01 5.64 6.86
N TYR A 17 3.25 6.93 7.10
CA TYR A 17 3.61 7.87 6.05
C TYR A 17 5.05 7.68 5.55
N MET A 18 6.01 7.42 6.45
CA MET A 18 7.39 7.16 6.05
C MET A 18 7.51 5.95 5.13
N ALA A 19 6.78 4.86 5.43
CA ALA A 19 6.73 3.70 4.56
C ALA A 19 6.08 4.03 3.21
N ALA A 20 5.01 4.84 3.21
CA ALA A 20 4.33 5.24 1.99
C ALA A 20 5.22 6.10 1.08
N GLU A 21 5.89 7.11 1.63
CA GLU A 21 6.85 7.94 0.89
C GLU A 21 8.03 7.12 0.37
N ALA A 22 8.60 6.24 1.21
CA ALA A 22 9.73 5.40 0.80
C ALA A 22 9.35 4.47 -0.38
N LEU A 23 8.15 3.89 -0.35
CA LEU A 23 7.62 3.08 -1.45
C LEU A 23 7.43 3.90 -2.73
N GLN A 24 6.90 5.12 -2.62
CA GLN A 24 6.73 6.03 -3.76
C GLN A 24 8.06 6.45 -4.38
N VAL A 25 9.05 6.78 -3.56
CA VAL A 25 10.41 7.13 -4.01
C VAL A 25 11.03 5.93 -4.71
N ALA A 26 11.03 4.74 -4.09
CA ALA A 26 11.61 3.53 -4.68
C ALA A 26 10.93 3.14 -6.01
N ALA A 27 9.59 3.20 -6.08
CA ALA A 27 8.87 2.93 -7.31
C ALA A 27 9.28 3.91 -8.42
N LYS A 28 9.36 5.20 -8.11
CA LYS A 28 9.78 6.24 -9.06
C LYS A 28 11.21 6.02 -9.55
N GLU A 29 12.15 5.70 -8.66
CA GLU A 29 13.54 5.38 -9.00
C GLU A 29 13.65 4.17 -9.94
N MET A 30 12.75 3.19 -9.78
CA MET A 30 12.67 2.00 -10.63
C MET A 30 11.84 2.20 -11.92
N GLY A 31 11.31 3.41 -12.17
CA GLY A 31 10.45 3.69 -13.32
C GLY A 31 9.10 2.96 -13.25
N HIS A 32 8.53 2.86 -12.05
CA HIS A 32 7.25 2.23 -11.76
C HIS A 32 6.30 3.22 -11.10
N ASP A 33 5.00 2.98 -11.29
CA ASP A 33 3.94 3.70 -10.61
C ASP A 33 3.47 2.89 -9.41
N ILE A 34 3.22 3.57 -8.30
CA ILE A 34 2.64 2.95 -7.11
C ILE A 34 1.58 3.86 -6.52
N LYS A 35 0.44 3.28 -6.16
CA LYS A 35 -0.55 3.94 -5.31
C LYS A 35 -0.49 3.32 -3.93
N VAL A 36 -0.39 4.15 -2.89
CA VAL A 36 -0.28 3.69 -1.50
C VAL A 36 -1.51 4.17 -0.73
N GLU A 37 -2.24 3.24 -0.15
CA GLU A 37 -3.30 3.49 0.84
C GLU A 37 -2.67 3.47 2.24
N THR A 38 -2.88 4.52 3.02
CA THR A 38 -2.36 4.63 4.38
C THR A 38 -3.48 4.31 5.37
N GLN A 39 -3.21 3.45 6.35
CA GLN A 39 -4.14 3.10 7.41
C GLN A 39 -3.49 3.38 8.77
N GLY A 40 -3.75 4.56 9.32
CA GLY A 40 -3.16 5.01 10.58
C GLY A 40 -4.20 5.35 11.65
N SER A 41 -3.74 5.99 12.72
CA SER A 41 -4.62 6.47 13.80
C SER A 41 -5.64 7.53 13.35
N VAL A 42 -5.42 8.15 12.19
CA VAL A 42 -6.31 9.15 11.58
C VAL A 42 -7.40 8.49 10.72
N GLY A 43 -7.26 7.20 10.41
CA GLY A 43 -8.14 6.44 9.54
C GLY A 43 -7.44 5.97 8.26
N VAL A 44 -8.25 5.67 7.25
CA VAL A 44 -7.79 5.25 5.91
C VAL A 44 -7.74 6.48 5.00
N GLU A 45 -6.61 6.69 4.35
CA GLU A 45 -6.44 7.72 3.30
C GLU A 45 -5.93 7.09 2.00
N ASP A 46 -6.17 7.78 0.89
CA ASP A 46 -5.78 7.34 -0.45
C ASP A 46 -6.25 5.92 -0.82
N ALA A 47 -7.45 5.57 -0.34
CA ALA A 47 -8.04 4.25 -0.50
C ALA A 47 -7.93 3.72 -1.94
N LEU A 48 -7.53 2.46 -2.06
CA LEU A 48 -7.39 1.76 -3.33
C LEU A 48 -8.79 1.53 -3.93
N THR A 49 -8.96 1.95 -5.19
CA THR A 49 -10.19 1.69 -5.94
C THR A 49 -10.08 0.35 -6.67
N GLN A 50 -11.22 -0.20 -7.13
CA GLN A 50 -11.18 -1.41 -7.96
C GLN A 50 -10.37 -1.21 -9.25
N GLU A 51 -10.35 0.01 -9.82
CA GLU A 51 -9.54 0.33 -10.99
C GLU A 51 -8.05 0.25 -10.69
N ASP A 52 -7.62 0.67 -9.50
CA ASP A 52 -6.24 0.53 -9.07
C ASP A 52 -5.84 -0.93 -8.95
N LEU A 53 -6.72 -1.77 -8.38
CA LEU A 53 -6.48 -3.21 -8.26
C LEU A 53 -6.44 -3.91 -9.61
N ALA A 54 -7.32 -3.53 -10.54
CA ALA A 54 -7.39 -4.12 -11.87
C ALA A 54 -6.14 -3.82 -12.72
N GLN A 55 -5.51 -2.67 -12.51
CA GLN A 55 -4.30 -2.26 -13.22
C GLN A 55 -3.01 -2.69 -12.50
N ALA A 56 -3.10 -3.08 -11.23
CA ALA A 56 -1.94 -3.43 -10.43
C ALA A 56 -1.41 -4.81 -10.76
N LYS A 57 -0.09 -4.90 -10.86
CA LYS A 57 0.62 -6.17 -11.08
C LYS A 57 0.80 -6.97 -9.80
N ALA A 58 0.99 -6.27 -8.68
CA ALA A 58 1.14 -6.86 -7.35
C ALA A 58 0.73 -5.86 -6.27
N VAL A 59 0.47 -6.40 -5.08
CA VAL A 59 0.07 -5.68 -3.87
C VAL A 59 1.18 -5.82 -2.83
N ILE A 60 1.59 -4.70 -2.22
CA ILE A 60 2.53 -4.68 -1.11
C ILE A 60 1.77 -4.31 0.16
N ILE A 61 1.84 -5.11 1.22
CA ILE A 61 1.25 -4.80 2.52
C ILE A 61 2.42 -4.63 3.49
N ALA A 62 2.71 -3.39 3.86
CA ALA A 62 3.72 -3.04 4.86
C ALA A 62 3.01 -2.58 6.14
N ALA A 63 2.54 -3.55 6.93
CA ALA A 63 1.58 -3.28 7.99
C ALA A 63 1.88 -4.06 9.28
N ASP A 64 2.02 -3.32 10.38
CA ASP A 64 2.08 -3.86 11.74
C ASP A 64 0.68 -4.10 12.35
N THR A 65 -0.39 -3.98 11.53
CA THR A 65 -1.79 -4.18 11.93
C THR A 65 -2.51 -5.17 11.00
N SER A 66 -3.67 -5.67 11.43
CA SER A 66 -4.49 -6.53 10.59
C SER A 66 -5.17 -5.73 9.48
N VAL A 67 -4.81 -6.05 8.24
CA VAL A 67 -5.38 -5.46 7.02
C VAL A 67 -6.36 -6.46 6.36
N ASP A 68 -7.49 -5.97 5.85
CA ASP A 68 -8.43 -6.78 5.06
C ASP A 68 -7.85 -7.10 3.68
N LYS A 69 -7.59 -8.39 3.45
CA LYS A 69 -6.97 -8.90 2.21
C LYS A 69 -7.98 -9.43 1.20
N SER A 70 -9.27 -9.42 1.52
CA SER A 70 -10.33 -10.02 0.70
C SER A 70 -10.37 -9.41 -0.70
N ARG A 71 -10.05 -8.11 -0.81
CA ARG A 71 -9.98 -7.37 -2.08
C ARG A 71 -8.78 -7.73 -2.98
N PHE A 72 -7.80 -8.48 -2.47
CA PHE A 72 -6.59 -8.88 -3.20
C PHE A 72 -6.60 -10.36 -3.61
N ALA A 73 -7.75 -11.03 -3.52
CA ALA A 73 -7.86 -12.44 -3.86
C ALA A 73 -7.41 -12.72 -5.30
N GLY A 74 -6.47 -13.65 -5.48
CA GLY A 74 -5.89 -14.01 -6.79
C GLY A 74 -4.79 -13.07 -7.30
N MET A 75 -4.48 -12.00 -6.57
CA MET A 75 -3.35 -11.12 -6.88
C MET A 75 -2.05 -11.64 -6.24
N ILE A 76 -0.90 -11.20 -6.76
CA ILE A 76 0.38 -11.42 -6.10
C ILE A 76 0.48 -10.46 -4.93
N VAL A 77 0.50 -10.98 -3.71
CA VAL A 77 0.61 -10.20 -2.47
C VAL A 77 1.96 -10.45 -1.82
N ILE A 78 2.67 -9.37 -1.49
CA ILE A 78 3.87 -9.38 -0.65
C ILE A 78 3.51 -8.68 0.65
N GLU A 79 3.74 -9.35 1.78
CA GLU A 79 3.44 -8.84 3.11
C GLU A 79 4.72 -8.78 3.94
N VAL A 80 4.97 -7.63 4.56
CA VAL A 80 6.15 -7.33 5.37
C VAL A 80 5.79 -6.53 6.61
#